data_AF-A0A8T3PBT9-F1
#
_entry.id   AF-A0A8T3PBT9-F1
#
_cell.length_a   1.000
_cell.length_b   1.000
_cell.length_c   1.000
_cell.angle_alpha   90.00
_cell.angle_beta   90.00
_cell.angle_gamma   90.00
#
_symmetry.space_group_name_H-M   'P 1'
#
loop_
_entity.id
_entity.type
_entity.pdbx_description
1 polymer ?
#
loop_
_entity_poly.entity_id
_entity_poly.type
_entity_poly.pdbx_seq_one_letter_code
_entity_poly.pdbx_strand_id
1 'polypeptide(L)'
;MHPDDAARAFDEWLPTRFGWYERYGVDPRRLRLREHAPDELAHYARKAVDVEYRFPFGWKELEGVHNRADWDLGRHQEASGENLEYFDPATNQSFVPWIVETAGGPDRSAFTFLIDAYREEEVRGEKRVSLALHPDLAPYKVAVLPLLKKRPEIVALCQRIVGDLRRDMMAVYDDTASIGKLYRRQDEIGTPWCITVDVDSLEDAAVTIRDRDSMAQERIPMEGVKRAILDRMERARGD
;
A
#
# COMPACT_ATOMS: atom_id res chain seq x y z
N MET A 1 -26.46 -9.73 1.41
CA MET A 1 -27.31 -8.51 1.49
C MET A 1 -28.71 -8.83 0.98
N HIS A 2 -29.70 -7.96 1.22
CA HIS A 2 -31.02 -8.12 0.63
C HIS A 2 -30.93 -8.07 -0.90
N PRO A 3 -31.71 -8.88 -1.65
CA PRO A 3 -31.66 -8.90 -3.12
C PRO A 3 -31.79 -7.51 -3.77
N ASP A 4 -32.70 -6.68 -3.25
CA ASP A 4 -32.96 -5.34 -3.77
C ASP A 4 -31.78 -4.36 -3.60
N ASP A 5 -30.87 -4.63 -2.65
CA ASP A 5 -29.69 -3.81 -2.40
C ASP A 5 -28.48 -4.21 -3.26
N ALA A 6 -28.48 -5.42 -3.84
CA ALA A 6 -27.29 -5.99 -4.45
C ALA A 6 -26.76 -5.21 -5.65
N ALA A 7 -27.66 -4.66 -6.48
CA ALA A 7 -27.26 -3.82 -7.62
C ALA A 7 -26.58 -2.53 -7.17
N ARG A 8 -27.15 -1.85 -6.16
CA ARG A 8 -26.58 -0.64 -5.58
C ARG A 8 -25.23 -0.92 -4.93
N ALA A 9 -25.13 -1.97 -4.12
CA ALA A 9 -23.89 -2.36 -3.47
C ALA A 9 -22.79 -2.70 -4.50
N PHE A 10 -23.14 -3.40 -5.59
CA PHE A 10 -22.23 -3.66 -6.69
C PHE A 10 -21.67 -2.36 -7.30
N ASP A 11 -22.53 -1.41 -7.64
CA ASP A 11 -22.10 -0.14 -8.23
C ASP A 11 -21.28 0.72 -7.25
N GLU A 12 -21.52 0.63 -5.93
CA GLU A 12 -20.72 1.29 -4.89
C GLU A 12 -19.31 0.68 -4.73
N TRP A 13 -19.17 -0.64 -4.93
CA TRP A 13 -17.88 -1.31 -4.82
C TRP A 13 -16.92 -0.97 -5.97
N LEU A 14 -17.42 -0.70 -7.18
CA LEU A 14 -16.58 -0.38 -8.34
C LEU A 14 -15.62 0.82 -8.11
N PRO A 15 -16.10 2.03 -7.76
CA PRO A 15 -15.22 3.17 -7.49
C PRO A 15 -14.39 2.95 -6.23
N THR A 16 -14.90 2.20 -5.25
CA THR A 16 -14.16 1.87 -4.02
C THR A 16 -12.92 1.02 -4.32
N ARG A 17 -13.08 -0.03 -5.14
CA ARG A 17 -11.98 -0.91 -5.53
C ARG A 17 -11.03 -0.23 -6.50
N PHE A 18 -11.54 0.52 -7.47
CA PHE A 18 -10.71 1.32 -8.39
C PHE A 18 -9.85 2.34 -7.63
N GLY A 19 -10.47 3.15 -6.77
CA GLY A 19 -9.81 4.21 -6.01
C GLY A 19 -8.81 3.68 -4.97
N TRP A 20 -8.91 2.42 -4.54
CA TRP A 20 -7.91 1.80 -3.68
C TRP A 20 -6.53 1.74 -4.36
N TYR A 21 -6.46 1.33 -5.63
CA TYR A 21 -5.20 1.28 -6.37
C TYR A 21 -4.63 2.69 -6.60
N GLU A 22 -5.47 3.65 -6.98
CA GLU A 22 -5.06 5.04 -7.17
C GLU A 22 -4.49 5.66 -5.89
N ARG A 23 -5.18 5.46 -4.76
CA ARG A 23 -4.75 5.95 -3.44
C ARG A 23 -3.32 5.49 -3.11
N TYR A 24 -2.97 4.26 -3.48
CA TYR A 24 -1.65 3.70 -3.20
C TYR A 24 -0.61 3.91 -4.32
N GLY A 25 -0.87 4.86 -5.21
CA GLY A 25 0.13 5.39 -6.14
C GLY A 25 0.15 4.75 -7.53
N VAL A 26 -0.87 3.96 -7.88
CA VAL A 26 -1.03 3.48 -9.26
C VAL A 26 -1.52 4.62 -10.14
N ASP A 27 -0.90 4.78 -11.32
CA ASP A 27 -1.26 5.77 -12.32
C ASP A 27 -2.66 5.46 -12.90
N PRO A 28 -3.64 6.36 -12.72
CA PRO A 28 -5.01 6.17 -13.23
C PRO A 28 -5.07 5.87 -14.72
N ARG A 29 -4.10 6.37 -15.51
CA ARG A 29 -4.03 6.14 -16.96
C ARG A 29 -3.69 4.69 -17.33
N ARG A 30 -3.18 3.92 -16.37
CA ARG A 30 -2.89 2.49 -16.50
C ARG A 30 -3.98 1.61 -15.91
N LEU A 31 -5.01 2.20 -15.28
CA LEU A 31 -6.15 1.48 -14.75
C LEU A 31 -7.37 1.63 -15.65
N ARG A 32 -8.23 0.61 -15.65
CA ARG A 32 -9.58 0.70 -16.23
C ARG A 32 -10.54 -0.27 -15.56
N LEU A 33 -11.82 0.04 -15.63
CA LEU A 33 -12.89 -0.92 -15.38
C LEU A 33 -13.29 -1.57 -16.71
N ARG A 34 -13.30 -2.90 -16.76
CA ARG A 34 -13.72 -3.67 -17.94
C ARG A 34 -14.88 -4.58 -17.58
N GLU A 35 -16.05 -4.31 -18.14
CA GLU A 35 -17.18 -5.22 -18.03
C GLU A 35 -16.95 -6.49 -18.87
N HIS A 36 -17.32 -7.64 -18.31
CA HIS A 36 -17.23 -8.93 -19.02
C HIS A 36 -18.21 -8.98 -20.18
N ALA A 37 -17.81 -9.61 -21.27
CA ALA A 37 -18.74 -9.89 -22.37
C ALA A 37 -19.75 -11.00 -21.97
N PRO A 38 -20.91 -11.09 -22.64
CA PRO A 38 -21.92 -12.12 -22.36
C PRO A 38 -21.41 -13.57 -22.37
N ASP A 39 -20.41 -13.86 -23.18
CA ASP A 39 -19.76 -15.17 -23.32
C ASP A 39 -18.61 -15.41 -22.32
N GLU A 40 -18.18 -14.38 -21.60
CA GLU A 40 -17.16 -14.44 -20.54
C GLU A 40 -17.78 -14.55 -19.12
N LEU A 41 -19.05 -14.14 -18.98
CA LEU A 41 -19.79 -14.18 -17.72
C LEU A 41 -19.86 -15.62 -17.19
N ALA A 42 -19.33 -15.83 -15.98
CA ALA A 42 -19.51 -17.08 -15.28
C ALA A 42 -21.02 -17.34 -15.07
N HIS A 43 -21.44 -18.61 -15.16
CA HIS A 43 -22.85 -19.01 -15.11
C HIS A 43 -23.62 -18.56 -13.85
N TYR A 44 -22.91 -18.15 -12.80
CA TYR A 44 -23.46 -17.67 -11.53
C TYR A 44 -23.45 -16.14 -11.39
N ALA A 45 -22.77 -15.41 -12.28
CA ALA A 45 -22.64 -13.96 -12.20
C ALA A 45 -23.74 -13.26 -13.02
N ARG A 46 -24.50 -12.37 -12.38
CA ARG A 46 -25.45 -11.47 -13.07
C ARG A 46 -24.75 -10.31 -13.76
N LYS A 47 -23.65 -9.84 -13.18
CA LYS A 47 -22.78 -8.78 -13.72
C LYS A 47 -21.37 -8.98 -13.15
N ALA A 48 -20.37 -8.77 -13.98
CA ALA A 48 -18.96 -8.92 -13.65
C ALA A 48 -18.15 -7.78 -14.29
N VAL A 49 -17.34 -7.10 -13.48
CA VAL A 49 -16.46 -6.01 -13.93
C VAL A 49 -15.09 -6.21 -13.31
N ASP A 50 -14.06 -6.19 -14.14
CA ASP A 50 -12.67 -6.27 -13.71
C ASP A 50 -12.08 -4.87 -13.51
N VAL A 51 -11.31 -4.70 -12.44
CA VAL A 51 -10.26 -3.68 -12.38
C VAL A 51 -9.05 -4.26 -13.11
N GLU A 52 -8.70 -3.67 -14.24
CA GLU A 52 -7.54 -4.08 -15.03
C GLU A 52 -6.42 -3.04 -14.97
N TYR A 53 -5.18 -3.52 -15.08
CA TYR A 53 -3.99 -2.70 -15.18
C TYR A 53 -3.21 -2.97 -16.47
N ARG A 54 -2.63 -1.90 -17.03
CA ARG A 54 -1.81 -1.93 -18.24
C ARG A 54 -0.36 -2.23 -17.89
N PHE A 55 -0.05 -3.51 -17.77
CA PHE A 55 1.33 -3.99 -17.65
C PHE A 55 2.16 -3.68 -18.92
N PRO A 56 3.50 -3.71 -18.84
CA PRO A 56 4.36 -3.60 -20.02
C PRO A 56 4.06 -4.63 -21.13
N PHE A 57 3.45 -5.76 -20.76
CA PHE A 57 3.04 -6.84 -21.66
C PHE A 57 1.53 -6.87 -21.96
N GLY A 58 0.78 -5.81 -21.62
CA GLY A 58 -0.63 -5.62 -21.97
C GLY A 58 -1.57 -5.54 -20.77
N TRP A 59 -2.87 -5.43 -21.07
CA TRP A 59 -3.93 -5.39 -20.06
C TRP A 59 -4.10 -6.75 -19.40
N LYS A 60 -4.13 -6.75 -18.06
CA LYS A 60 -4.49 -7.91 -17.25
C LYS A 60 -5.35 -7.48 -16.07
N GLU A 61 -6.22 -8.38 -15.66
CA GLU A 61 -7.04 -8.27 -14.46
C GLU A 61 -6.18 -8.20 -13.19
N LEU A 62 -6.51 -7.26 -12.29
CA LEU A 62 -6.03 -7.23 -10.91
C LEU A 62 -7.05 -7.79 -9.94
N GLU A 63 -8.32 -7.48 -10.18
CA GLU A 63 -9.42 -7.77 -9.28
C GLU A 63 -10.74 -7.83 -10.03
N GLY A 64 -11.55 -8.86 -9.75
CA GLY A 64 -12.92 -8.99 -10.24
C GLY A 64 -13.93 -8.51 -9.21
N VAL A 65 -14.91 -7.71 -9.65
CA VAL A 65 -16.11 -7.36 -8.87
C VAL A 65 -17.31 -8.05 -9.49
N HIS A 66 -17.96 -8.91 -8.72
CA HIS A 66 -19.02 -9.81 -9.21
C HIS A 66 -20.29 -9.66 -8.39
N ASN A 67 -21.44 -9.58 -9.07
CA ASN A 67 -22.74 -9.82 -8.45
C ASN A 67 -23.15 -11.27 -8.70
N ARG A 68 -23.01 -12.12 -7.67
CA ARG A 68 -23.24 -13.57 -7.74
C ARG A 68 -24.65 -13.98 -7.31
N ALA A 69 -25.48 -13.00 -6.97
CA ALA A 69 -26.81 -13.21 -6.43
C ALA A 69 -26.80 -14.22 -5.27
N ASP A 70 -27.75 -15.14 -5.24
CA ASP A 70 -27.93 -16.18 -4.22
C ASP A 70 -27.24 -17.51 -4.58
N TRP A 71 -26.49 -17.59 -5.68
CA TRP A 71 -26.01 -18.85 -6.23
C TRP A 71 -25.21 -19.69 -5.22
N ASP A 72 -24.22 -19.09 -4.56
CA ASP A 72 -23.32 -19.84 -3.68
C ASP A 72 -24.05 -20.38 -2.44
N LEU A 73 -24.82 -19.53 -1.75
CA LEU A 73 -25.59 -19.95 -0.58
C LEU A 73 -26.71 -20.91 -0.95
N GLY A 74 -27.41 -20.67 -2.06
CA GLY A 74 -28.46 -21.55 -2.56
C GLY A 74 -27.93 -22.97 -2.83
N ARG A 75 -26.79 -23.09 -3.51
CA ARG A 75 -26.17 -24.39 -3.78
C ARG A 75 -25.70 -25.10 -2.51
N HIS A 76 -25.11 -24.36 -1.57
CA HIS A 76 -24.69 -24.96 -0.30
C HIS A 76 -25.88 -25.40 0.57
N GLN A 77 -26.96 -24.63 0.59
CA GLN A 77 -28.21 -24.99 1.29
C GLN A 77 -28.83 -26.25 0.66
N GLU A 78 -28.96 -26.32 -0.66
CA GLU A 78 -29.46 -27.51 -1.38
C GLU A 78 -28.64 -28.76 -1.07
N ALA A 79 -27.32 -28.65 -1.08
CA ALA A 79 -26.42 -29.80 -0.93
C ALA A 79 -26.30 -30.27 0.54
N SER A 80 -26.37 -29.35 1.50
CA SER A 80 -26.20 -29.66 2.93
C SER A 80 -27.51 -29.97 3.65
N GLY A 81 -28.64 -29.42 3.18
CA GLY A 81 -29.92 -29.47 3.89
C GLY A 81 -30.02 -28.49 5.07
N GLU A 82 -28.97 -27.72 5.34
CA GLU A 82 -28.95 -26.70 6.39
C GLU A 82 -29.55 -25.38 5.89
N ASN A 83 -30.31 -24.68 6.74
CA ASN A 83 -30.91 -23.40 6.39
C ASN A 83 -29.87 -22.27 6.44
N LEU A 84 -29.62 -21.62 5.30
CA LEU A 84 -28.71 -20.49 5.12
C LEU A 84 -29.45 -19.17 4.82
N GLU A 85 -30.77 -19.13 5.03
CA GLU A 85 -31.56 -17.91 4.92
C GLU A 85 -31.28 -16.93 6.07
N TYR A 86 -31.34 -15.64 5.74
CA TYR A 86 -31.36 -14.57 6.72
C TYR A 86 -32.81 -14.16 6.99
N PHE A 87 -33.18 -14.08 8.26
CA PHE A 87 -34.46 -13.52 8.69
C PHE A 87 -34.29 -12.02 8.96
N ASP A 88 -35.00 -11.19 8.20
CA ASP A 88 -35.05 -9.74 8.41
C ASP A 88 -36.19 -9.37 9.37
N PRO A 89 -35.88 -8.87 10.59
CA PRO A 89 -36.90 -8.51 11.58
C PRO A 89 -37.70 -7.25 11.18
N ALA A 90 -37.20 -6.41 10.26
CA ALA A 90 -37.91 -5.22 9.83
C ALA A 90 -39.06 -5.54 8.86
N THR A 91 -38.84 -6.51 7.97
CA THR A 91 -39.83 -6.96 6.98
C THR A 91 -40.54 -8.25 7.42
N ASN A 92 -40.04 -8.94 8.45
CA ASN A 92 -40.51 -10.24 8.93
C ASN A 92 -40.51 -11.31 7.83
N GLN A 93 -39.51 -11.24 6.95
CA GLN A 93 -39.31 -12.15 5.81
C GLN A 93 -37.95 -12.82 5.91
N SER A 94 -37.89 -14.09 5.47
CA SER A 94 -36.63 -14.80 5.26
C SER A 94 -36.27 -14.80 3.78
N PHE A 95 -34.99 -14.68 3.49
CA PHE A 95 -34.46 -14.78 2.12
C PHE A 95 -33.04 -15.33 2.13
N VAL A 96 -32.61 -15.93 1.02
CA VAL A 96 -31.21 -16.29 0.81
C VAL A 96 -30.43 -15.01 0.46
N PRO A 97 -29.45 -14.58 1.27
CA PRO A 97 -28.71 -13.35 1.00
C PRO A 97 -28.00 -13.37 -0.34
N TRP A 98 -28.05 -12.24 -1.05
CA TRP A 98 -27.25 -12.05 -2.25
C TRP A 98 -25.82 -11.66 -1.92
N ILE A 99 -24.88 -12.10 -2.76
CA ILE A 99 -23.44 -11.88 -2.63
C ILE A 99 -22.96 -10.94 -3.75
N VAL A 100 -22.36 -9.84 -3.32
CA VAL A 100 -21.44 -9.06 -4.14
C VAL A 100 -20.03 -9.36 -3.64
N GLU A 101 -19.18 -9.82 -4.54
CA GLU A 101 -17.82 -10.25 -4.26
C GLU A 101 -16.83 -9.28 -4.90
N THR A 102 -15.77 -8.95 -4.16
CA THR A 102 -14.57 -8.30 -4.68
C THR A 102 -13.39 -9.24 -4.47
N ALA A 103 -12.77 -9.71 -5.55
CA ALA A 103 -11.73 -10.73 -5.51
C ALA A 103 -10.42 -10.17 -6.11
N GLY A 104 -9.56 -9.62 -5.26
CA GLY A 104 -8.26 -9.07 -5.65
C GLY A 104 -7.11 -10.04 -5.41
N GLY A 105 -6.16 -10.10 -6.37
CA GLY A 105 -4.95 -10.92 -6.24
C GLY A 105 -3.81 -10.17 -5.55
N PRO A 106 -3.41 -10.52 -4.31
CA PRO A 106 -2.40 -9.76 -3.56
C PRO A 106 -1.05 -9.69 -4.28
N ASP A 107 -0.62 -10.78 -4.93
CA ASP A 107 0.63 -10.82 -5.70
C ASP A 107 0.59 -9.89 -6.92
N ARG A 108 -0.55 -9.83 -7.63
CA ARG A 108 -0.74 -8.94 -8.78
C ARG A 108 -0.75 -7.48 -8.33
N SER A 109 -1.41 -7.18 -7.22
CA SER A 109 -1.41 -5.85 -6.62
C SER A 109 0.01 -5.43 -6.22
N ALA A 110 0.74 -6.28 -5.50
CA ALA A 110 2.13 -6.02 -5.12
C ALA A 110 3.03 -5.77 -6.34
N PHE A 111 2.91 -6.60 -7.39
CA PHE A 111 3.68 -6.43 -8.62
C PHE A 111 3.33 -5.12 -9.35
N THR A 112 2.05 -4.76 -9.37
CA THR A 112 1.57 -3.50 -9.95
C THR A 112 2.18 -2.29 -9.24
N PHE A 113 2.15 -2.28 -7.90
CA PHE A 113 2.76 -1.20 -7.12
C PHE A 113 4.26 -1.08 -7.35
N LEU A 114 4.98 -2.20 -7.51
CA LEU A 114 6.41 -2.18 -7.84
C LEU A 114 6.67 -1.56 -9.21
N ILE A 115 5.89 -1.94 -10.24
CA ILE A 115 6.04 -1.39 -11.59
C ILE A 115 5.78 0.12 -11.59
N ASP A 116 4.69 0.55 -10.95
CA ASP A 116 4.31 1.97 -10.94
C ASP A 116 5.16 2.82 -9.99
N ALA A 117 5.82 2.22 -9.01
CA ALA A 117 6.80 2.90 -8.16
C ALA A 117 8.19 3.01 -8.82
N TYR A 118 8.53 2.16 -9.79
CA TYR A 118 9.88 2.11 -10.36
C TYR A 118 10.25 3.41 -11.09
N ARG A 119 11.36 4.03 -10.70
CA ARG A 119 11.93 5.24 -11.33
C ARG A 119 13.41 5.04 -11.61
N GLU A 120 13.83 5.54 -12.76
CA GLU A 120 15.24 5.75 -13.09
C GLU A 120 15.45 7.21 -13.43
N GLU A 121 16.43 7.85 -12.80
CA GLU A 121 16.78 9.23 -13.06
C GLU A 121 18.30 9.46 -12.97
N GLU A 122 18.79 10.53 -13.55
CA GLU A 122 20.21 10.89 -13.49
C GLU A 122 20.43 11.95 -12.41
N VAL A 123 21.29 11.64 -11.44
CA VAL A 123 21.62 12.54 -10.33
C VAL A 123 23.13 12.72 -10.29
N ARG A 124 23.60 13.94 -10.57
CA ARG A 124 25.03 14.30 -10.57
C ARG A 124 25.88 13.42 -11.49
N GLY A 125 25.35 13.06 -12.67
CA GLY A 125 26.06 12.21 -13.64
C GLY A 125 26.01 10.71 -13.35
N GLU A 126 25.28 10.29 -12.31
CA GLU A 126 25.09 8.88 -11.96
C GLU A 126 23.62 8.49 -12.04
N LYS A 127 23.35 7.28 -12.56
CA LYS A 127 22.02 6.69 -12.54
C LYS A 127 21.57 6.41 -11.11
N ARG A 128 20.37 6.89 -10.76
CA ARG A 128 19.62 6.57 -9.56
C ARG A 128 18.47 5.66 -9.94
N VAL A 129 18.34 4.54 -9.22
CA VAL A 129 17.13 3.73 -9.24
C VAL A 129 16.41 3.91 -7.91
N SER A 130 15.10 4.09 -7.95
CA SER A 130 14.29 4.18 -6.73
C SER A 130 12.91 3.58 -6.92
N LEU A 131 12.35 3.04 -5.84
CA LEU A 131 10.94 2.67 -5.76
C LEU A 131 10.16 3.77 -5.03
N ALA A 132 9.42 4.58 -5.78
CA ALA A 132 8.52 5.61 -5.29
C ALA A 132 7.22 5.02 -4.67
N LEU A 133 7.35 4.00 -3.82
CA LEU A 133 6.22 3.34 -3.15
C LEU A 133 5.49 4.33 -2.24
N HIS A 134 4.16 4.23 -2.19
CA HIS A 134 3.38 4.94 -1.18
C HIS A 134 3.90 4.59 0.22
N PRO A 135 4.05 5.54 1.16
CA PRO A 135 4.65 5.29 2.47
C PRO A 135 4.02 4.13 3.24
N ASP A 136 2.70 3.92 3.16
CA ASP A 136 2.06 2.75 3.80
C ASP A 136 2.44 1.40 3.17
N LEU A 137 2.82 1.36 1.90
CA LEU A 137 3.27 0.15 1.22
C LEU A 137 4.77 -0.11 1.37
N ALA A 138 5.57 0.91 1.66
CA ALA A 138 7.02 0.75 1.78
C ALA A 138 7.40 -0.28 2.88
N PRO A 139 8.35 -1.21 2.62
CA PRO A 139 8.72 -2.26 3.58
C PRO A 139 9.23 -1.68 4.92
N TYR A 140 10.02 -0.61 4.84
CA TYR A 140 10.40 0.22 5.98
C TYR A 140 9.87 1.63 5.76
N LYS A 141 9.38 2.24 6.84
CA LYS A 141 8.91 3.64 6.82
C LYS A 141 10.10 4.58 6.96
N VAL A 142 11.09 4.16 7.73
CA VAL A 142 12.25 4.98 8.03
C VAL A 142 13.52 4.14 8.24
N ALA A 143 14.64 4.63 7.72
CA ALA A 143 15.96 4.08 7.99
C ALA A 143 16.77 5.07 8.83
N VAL A 144 17.48 4.61 9.87
CA VAL A 144 18.37 5.43 10.68
C VAL A 144 19.81 5.04 10.40
N LEU A 145 20.60 6.01 9.95
CA LEU A 145 21.89 5.80 9.32
C LEU A 145 22.96 6.62 10.06
N PRO A 146 24.08 6.02 10.50
CA PRO A 146 25.17 6.76 11.09
C PRO A 146 26.06 7.38 10.00
N LEU A 147 26.44 8.64 10.16
CA LEU A 147 27.47 9.25 9.29
C LEU A 147 28.83 8.55 9.50
N LEU A 148 29.18 8.24 10.75
CA LEU A 148 30.43 7.59 11.14
C LEU A 148 30.18 6.30 11.93
N LYS A 149 30.09 5.17 11.21
CA LYS A 149 29.90 3.84 11.80
C LYS A 149 30.96 3.38 12.80
N LYS A 150 32.15 4.00 12.79
CA LYS A 150 33.25 3.67 13.72
C LYS A 150 33.20 4.45 15.05
N ARG A 151 32.26 5.38 15.21
CA ARG A 151 32.09 6.16 16.44
C ARG A 151 30.99 5.52 17.30
N PRO A 152 31.32 4.87 18.44
CA PRO A 152 30.34 4.13 19.24
C PRO A 152 29.18 5.00 19.74
N GLU A 153 29.44 6.28 20.03
CA GLU A 153 28.42 7.24 20.51
C GLU A 153 27.33 7.49 19.46
N ILE A 154 27.72 7.67 18.19
CA ILE A 154 26.80 7.84 17.06
C ILE A 154 25.99 6.56 16.85
N VAL A 155 26.66 5.40 16.86
CA VAL A 155 25.99 4.10 16.70
C VAL A 155 24.97 3.87 17.81
N ALA A 156 25.35 4.12 19.07
CA ALA A 156 24.44 3.99 20.21
C ALA A 156 23.23 4.93 20.09
N LEU A 157 23.45 6.14 19.60
CA LEU A 157 22.38 7.11 19.37
C LEU A 157 21.43 6.68 18.25
N CYS A 158 21.94 6.17 17.13
CA CYS A 158 21.11 5.56 16.09
C CYS A 158 20.26 4.40 16.65
N GLN A 159 20.85 3.50 17.45
CA GLN A 159 20.13 2.37 18.04
C GLN A 159 19.01 2.83 18.99
N ARG A 160 19.23 3.90 19.75
CA ARG A 160 18.18 4.50 20.59
C ARG A 160 17.02 5.03 19.74
N ILE A 161 17.32 5.81 18.69
CA ILE A 161 16.29 6.38 17.80
C ILE A 161 15.49 5.26 17.12
N VAL A 162 16.17 4.23 16.59
CA VAL A 162 15.49 3.08 15.97
C VAL A 162 14.64 2.32 16.98
N GLY A 163 15.14 2.10 18.19
CA GLY A 163 14.39 1.43 19.25
C GLY A 163 13.12 2.18 19.66
N ASP A 164 13.14 3.51 19.61
CA ASP A 164 11.97 4.34 19.88
C ASP A 164 10.97 4.32 18.71
N LEU A 165 11.44 4.45 17.47
CA LEU A 165 10.60 4.44 16.27
C LEU A 165 9.94 3.06 16.03
N ARG A 166 10.64 1.97 16.32
CA ARG A 166 10.13 0.59 16.13
C ARG A 166 8.87 0.27 16.92
N ARG A 167 8.52 1.08 17.93
CA ARG A 167 7.28 0.93 18.71
C ARG A 167 6.04 1.26 17.89
N ASP A 168 6.18 2.11 16.88
CA ASP A 168 5.06 2.72 16.17
C ASP A 168 5.13 2.46 14.64
N MET A 169 6.30 2.10 14.11
CA MET A 169 6.50 1.91 12.67
C MET A 169 7.64 0.95 12.32
N MET A 170 7.65 0.48 11.07
CA MET A 170 8.77 -0.30 10.54
C MET A 170 10.00 0.58 10.37
N ALA A 171 10.94 0.49 11.31
CA ALA A 171 12.20 1.22 11.29
C ALA A 171 13.42 0.28 11.23
N VAL A 172 14.41 0.66 10.42
CA VAL A 172 15.65 -0.10 10.20
C VAL A 172 16.90 0.71 10.54
N TYR A 173 17.94 0.03 11.01
CA TYR A 173 19.29 0.57 11.16
C TYR A 173 20.19 -0.06 10.11
N ASP A 174 21.07 0.72 9.49
CA ASP A 174 22.08 0.20 8.57
C ASP A 174 23.36 1.03 8.64
N ASP A 175 24.50 0.38 8.88
CA ASP A 175 25.84 0.98 8.91
C ASP A 175 26.84 0.23 8.01
N THR A 176 26.34 -0.62 7.12
CA THR A 176 27.18 -1.53 6.35
C THR A 176 28.04 -0.80 5.31
N ALA A 177 27.65 0.41 4.89
CA ALA A 177 28.31 1.19 3.83
C ALA A 177 28.50 2.67 4.20
N SER A 178 29.01 3.47 3.25
CA SER A 178 29.04 4.94 3.39
C SER A 178 27.63 5.51 3.24
N ILE A 179 27.38 6.68 3.83
CA ILE A 179 26.05 7.31 3.86
C ILE A 179 25.38 7.42 2.48
N GLY A 180 26.14 7.80 1.45
CA GLY A 180 25.63 7.87 0.08
C GLY A 180 25.16 6.51 -0.46
N LYS A 181 25.92 5.43 -0.21
CA LYS A 181 25.52 4.07 -0.61
C LYS A 181 24.31 3.57 0.18
N LEU A 182 24.20 3.95 1.46
CA LEU A 182 23.05 3.63 2.29
C LEU A 182 21.78 4.32 1.76
N TYR A 183 21.84 5.61 1.42
CA TYR A 183 20.72 6.29 0.78
C TYR A 183 20.29 5.62 -0.53
N ARG A 184 21.26 5.26 -1.41
CA ARG A 184 20.94 4.54 -2.66
C ARG A 184 20.20 3.23 -2.40
N ARG A 185 20.66 2.42 -1.43
CA ARG A 185 19.99 1.17 -1.04
C ARG A 185 18.57 1.43 -0.54
N GLN A 186 18.38 2.43 0.30
CA GLN A 186 17.06 2.77 0.84
C GLN A 186 16.11 3.29 -0.24
N ASP A 187 16.63 4.06 -1.20
CA ASP A 187 15.89 4.49 -2.39
C ASP A 187 15.45 3.29 -3.23
N GLU A 188 16.36 2.33 -3.49
CA GLU A 188 16.09 1.11 -4.28
C GLU A 188 15.02 0.20 -3.67
N ILE A 189 14.92 0.13 -2.34
CA ILE A 189 13.86 -0.65 -1.65
C ILE A 189 12.64 0.19 -1.29
N GLY A 190 12.65 1.48 -1.64
CA GLY A 190 11.53 2.39 -1.51
C GLY A 190 11.24 2.89 -0.09
N THR A 191 12.22 2.88 0.81
CA THR A 191 12.08 3.48 2.15
C THR A 191 11.88 5.01 2.02
N PRO A 192 10.74 5.58 2.48
CA PRO A 192 10.41 6.98 2.23
C PRO A 192 11.36 7.99 2.89
N TRP A 193 11.83 7.69 4.11
CA TRP A 193 12.65 8.62 4.88
C TRP A 193 13.92 7.96 5.42
N CYS A 194 15.02 8.72 5.39
CA CYS A 194 16.26 8.34 6.06
C CYS A 194 16.62 9.40 7.11
N ILE A 195 16.83 8.99 8.35
CA ILE A 195 17.37 9.80 9.43
C ILE A 195 18.87 9.59 9.48
N THR A 196 19.65 10.66 9.38
CA THR A 196 21.10 10.63 9.51
C THR A 196 21.52 11.24 10.83
N VAL A 197 22.34 10.49 11.57
CA VAL A 197 22.97 10.93 12.80
C VAL A 197 24.43 11.24 12.49
N ASP A 198 24.81 12.51 12.67
CA ASP A 198 26.14 13.03 12.39
C ASP A 198 26.92 13.30 13.70
N VAL A 199 28.09 13.94 13.58
CA VAL A 199 28.91 14.28 14.74
C VAL A 199 28.24 15.40 15.55
N ASP A 200 27.67 16.38 14.84
CA ASP A 200 27.02 17.54 15.44
C ASP A 200 25.76 17.13 16.23
N SER A 201 25.10 16.03 15.84
CA SER A 201 23.97 15.42 16.56
C SER A 201 24.26 15.14 18.04
N LEU A 202 25.53 14.90 18.41
CA LEU A 202 25.92 14.67 19.81
C LEU A 202 25.96 15.97 20.63
N GLU A 203 26.10 17.11 19.98
CA GLU A 203 26.23 18.43 20.59
C GLU A 203 24.91 19.20 20.55
N ASP A 204 24.21 19.18 19.40
CA ASP A 204 23.02 19.99 19.15
C ASP A 204 21.69 19.23 19.33
N ALA A 205 21.75 17.93 19.64
CA ALA A 205 20.59 17.06 19.80
C ALA A 205 19.60 17.13 18.61
N ALA A 206 20.12 17.27 17.39
CA ALA A 206 19.35 17.30 16.16
C ALA A 206 19.82 16.21 15.17
N VAL A 207 18.93 15.84 14.24
CA VAL A 207 19.21 14.88 13.16
C VAL A 207 18.73 15.42 11.84
N THR A 208 19.27 14.87 10.76
CA THR A 208 18.84 15.22 9.41
C THR A 208 17.88 14.16 8.87
N ILE A 209 16.67 14.54 8.49
CA ILE A 209 15.73 13.70 7.74
C ILE A 209 15.90 14.00 6.25
N ARG A 210 16.15 12.95 5.47
CA ARG A 210 16.15 12.98 4.00
C ARG A 210 14.87 12.32 3.47
N ASP A 211 14.19 13.02 2.57
CA ASP A 211 13.05 12.51 1.80
C ASP A 211 13.53 11.75 0.55
N ARG A 212 12.91 10.59 0.26
CA ARG A 212 13.24 9.75 -0.90
C ARG A 212 12.93 10.47 -2.21
N ASP A 213 11.71 10.98 -2.37
CA ASP A 213 11.25 11.43 -3.69
C ASP A 213 11.88 12.76 -4.08
N SER A 214 11.83 13.74 -3.18
CA SER A 214 12.38 15.08 -3.42
C SER A 214 13.88 15.19 -3.21
N MET A 215 14.49 14.21 -2.54
CA MET A 215 15.88 14.25 -2.06
C MET A 215 16.19 15.40 -1.09
N ALA A 216 15.17 16.14 -0.62
CA ALA A 216 15.32 17.24 0.31
C ALA A 216 15.82 16.74 1.67
N GLN A 217 16.59 17.59 2.35
CA GLN A 217 17.14 17.32 3.68
C GLN A 217 16.70 18.40 4.65
N GLU A 218 16.25 17.98 5.82
CA GLU A 218 15.72 18.85 6.87
C GLU A 218 16.36 18.47 8.20
N ARG A 219 17.01 19.42 8.89
CA ARG A 219 17.56 19.20 10.23
C ARG A 219 16.49 19.52 11.26
N ILE A 220 16.16 18.55 12.11
CA ILE A 220 15.12 18.69 13.14
C ILE A 220 15.61 18.25 14.52
N PRO A 221 15.05 18.80 15.62
CA PRO A 221 15.35 18.33 16.97
C PRO A 221 14.98 16.86 17.16
N MET A 222 15.81 16.12 17.91
CA MET A 222 15.63 14.68 18.16
C MET A 222 14.29 14.35 18.82
N GLU A 223 13.84 15.19 19.75
CA GLU A 223 12.58 15.02 20.49
C GLU A 223 11.36 14.97 19.55
N GLY A 224 11.41 15.68 18.42
CA GLY A 224 10.32 15.76 17.45
C GLY A 224 10.34 14.67 16.37
N VAL A 225 11.36 13.83 16.31
CA VAL A 225 11.59 12.91 15.17
C VAL A 225 10.45 11.95 14.96
N LYS A 226 9.99 11.28 16.02
CA LYS A 226 8.88 10.33 15.93
C LYS A 226 7.62 10.97 15.39
N ARG A 227 7.21 12.10 15.99
CA ARG A 227 6.02 12.84 15.57
C ARG A 227 6.16 13.31 14.12
N ALA A 228 7.33 13.82 13.73
CA ALA A 228 7.58 14.28 12.37
C ALA A 228 7.46 13.16 11.33
N ILE A 229 7.82 11.90 11.65
CA ILE A 229 7.61 10.77 10.72
C ILE A 229 6.14 10.36 10.69
N LEU A 230 5.46 10.28 11.85
CA LEU A 230 4.03 9.97 11.91
C LEU A 230 3.18 10.99 11.12
N ASP A 231 3.45 12.29 11.29
CA ASP A 231 2.75 13.35 10.55
C ASP A 231 2.98 13.23 9.03
N ARG A 232 4.17 12.79 8.60
CA ARG A 232 4.44 12.55 7.17
C ARG A 232 3.69 11.32 6.65
N MET A 233 3.52 10.28 7.47
CA MET A 233 2.70 9.12 7.12
C MET A 233 1.21 9.47 7.04
N GLU A 234 0.68 10.25 7.99
CA GLU A 234 -0.70 10.75 7.99
C GLU A 234 -0.96 11.58 6.72
N ARG A 235 -0.10 12.56 6.42
CA ARG A 235 -0.21 13.37 5.19
C ARG A 235 -0.19 12.54 3.92
N ALA A 236 0.57 11.45 3.88
CA ALA A 236 0.63 10.59 2.71
C ALA A 236 -0.71 9.88 2.44
N ARG A 237 -1.47 9.54 3.48
CA ARG A 237 -2.80 8.92 3.35
C ARG A 237 -3.86 9.85 2.79
N GLY A 238 -3.60 11.16 2.80
CA GLY A 238 -4.59 12.18 2.49
C GLY A 238 -5.62 12.39 3.61
N ASP A 239 -5.27 11.99 4.83
CA ASP A 239 -6.06 12.16 6.06
C ASP A 239 -5.71 13.47 6.80
#